data_AF-A0A9W7GF89-F1
#
_entry.id   AF-A0A9W7GF89-F1
#
_cell.length_a   1.000
_cell.length_b   1.000
_cell.length_c   1.000
_cell.angle_alpha   90.00
_cell.angle_beta   90.00
_cell.angle_gamma   90.00
#
_symmetry.space_group_name_H-M   'P 1'
#
loop_
_entity.id
_entity.type
_entity.pdbx_description
1 polymer ?
#
loop_
_entity_poly.entity_id
_entity_poly.type
_entity_poly.pdbx_seq_one_letter_code
_entity_poly.pdbx_strand_id
1 'polypeptide(L)'
;MVKHNNVVPNAHFHKKWANSSRGPLGVKVNLNQASKKKSRRVKRAAKAAAIAPAPLDKLRPAVHCPTQRYNTKVRLGRGFSLGELKAAGITAAYAQTVG
;
A
#
# COMPACT_ATOMS: atom_id res chain seq x y z
N MET A 1 -26.63 -10.19 -29.36
CA MET A 1 -26.74 -9.27 -30.52
C MET A 1 -27.21 -7.92 -30.02
N VAL A 2 -26.61 -6.85 -30.51
CA VAL A 2 -26.96 -5.48 -30.12
C VAL A 2 -28.26 -5.10 -30.82
N LYS A 3 -29.29 -4.67 -30.06
CA LYS A 3 -30.51 -4.11 -30.64
C LYS A 3 -30.34 -2.59 -30.78
N HIS A 4 -30.70 -2.01 -31.91
CA HIS A 4 -30.54 -0.58 -32.23
C HIS A 4 -29.10 -0.05 -32.17
N ASN A 5 -28.95 1.27 -32.15
CA ASN A 5 -27.66 1.96 -32.06
C ASN A 5 -27.14 2.00 -30.62
N ASN A 6 -26.79 0.83 -30.10
CA ASN A 6 -26.16 0.68 -28.79
C ASN A 6 -24.66 0.37 -28.95
N VAL A 7 -23.87 0.70 -27.92
CA VAL A 7 -22.44 0.41 -27.88
C VAL A 7 -22.20 -1.10 -27.98
N VAL A 8 -21.21 -1.50 -28.79
CA VAL A 8 -20.80 -2.92 -28.88
C VAL A 8 -20.34 -3.40 -27.49
N PRO A 9 -20.96 -4.46 -26.93
CA PRO A 9 -20.59 -4.96 -25.62
C PRO A 9 -19.14 -5.47 -25.60
N ASN A 10 -18.32 -4.91 -24.72
CA ASN A 10 -16.98 -5.40 -24.40
C ASN A 10 -17.00 -6.10 -23.03
N ALA A 11 -17.88 -7.08 -22.87
CA ALA A 11 -18.09 -7.77 -21.60
C ALA A 11 -17.04 -8.86 -21.39
N HIS A 12 -16.08 -8.63 -20.49
CA HIS A 12 -14.97 -9.56 -20.18
C HIS A 12 -15.36 -10.75 -19.29
N PHE A 13 -16.50 -11.38 -19.58
CA PHE A 13 -17.08 -12.49 -18.79
C PHE A 13 -17.06 -13.82 -19.57
N HIS A 14 -16.08 -14.02 -20.46
CA HIS A 14 -15.96 -15.20 -21.33
C HIS A 14 -15.39 -16.45 -20.63
N LYS A 15 -14.85 -16.31 -19.41
CA LYS A 15 -14.33 -17.41 -18.58
C LYS A 15 -15.29 -17.72 -17.44
N LYS A 16 -15.21 -18.94 -16.89
CA LYS A 16 -16.00 -19.33 -15.72
C LYS A 16 -15.65 -18.45 -14.50
N TRP A 17 -16.54 -17.52 -14.15
CA TRP A 17 -16.30 -16.55 -13.07
C TRP A 17 -17.32 -16.65 -11.91
N ALA A 18 -18.60 -16.94 -12.19
CA ALA A 18 -19.71 -16.82 -11.22
C ALA A 18 -20.20 -18.12 -10.56
N ASN A 19 -20.19 -19.26 -11.24
CA ASN A 19 -20.78 -20.52 -10.73
C ASN A 19 -19.87 -21.72 -11.00
N SER A 20 -19.55 -22.53 -9.98
CA SER A 20 -18.87 -23.83 -10.11
C SER A 20 -19.34 -24.80 -9.02
N SER A 21 -19.72 -26.02 -9.41
CA SER A 21 -19.97 -27.15 -8.49
C SER A 21 -18.71 -27.82 -7.94
N ARG A 22 -17.50 -27.39 -8.37
CA ARG A 22 -16.22 -28.09 -8.13
C ARG A 22 -15.10 -27.25 -7.50
N GLY A 23 -15.36 -26.06 -6.95
CA GLY A 23 -14.30 -25.29 -6.28
C GLY A 23 -14.54 -23.77 -6.25
N PRO A 24 -13.67 -23.02 -5.54
CA PRO A 24 -13.93 -21.64 -5.14
C PRO A 24 -14.01 -20.67 -6.33
N LEU A 25 -14.94 -19.72 -6.21
CA LEU A 25 -15.29 -18.72 -7.22
C LEU A 25 -14.14 -17.75 -7.51
N GLY A 26 -14.07 -17.24 -8.75
CA GLY A 26 -13.24 -16.07 -9.09
C GLY A 26 -13.77 -14.77 -8.50
N VAL A 27 -14.93 -14.80 -7.84
CA VAL A 27 -15.56 -13.66 -7.18
C VAL A 27 -15.02 -13.52 -5.76
N LYS A 28 -14.38 -12.38 -5.47
CA LYS A 28 -13.93 -12.02 -4.12
C LYS A 28 -14.90 -10.99 -3.53
N VAL A 29 -15.54 -11.35 -2.42
CA VAL A 29 -16.42 -10.47 -1.64
C VAL A 29 -15.73 -10.01 -0.36
N ASN A 30 -15.92 -8.73 -0.01
CA ASN A 30 -15.27 -8.09 1.14
C ASN A 30 -16.16 -8.08 2.39
N LEU A 31 -16.85 -9.19 2.70
CA LEU A 31 -17.79 -9.27 3.83
C LEU A 31 -17.12 -9.03 5.19
N ASN A 32 -15.82 -9.32 5.30
CA ASN A 32 -15.03 -9.12 6.52
C ASN A 32 -14.33 -7.76 6.59
N GLN A 33 -14.66 -6.79 5.73
CA GLN A 33 -13.98 -5.49 5.65
C GLN A 33 -13.95 -4.75 7.00
N ALA A 34 -15.09 -4.68 7.69
CA ALA A 34 -15.20 -4.04 9.00
C ALA A 34 -14.38 -4.78 10.07
N SER A 35 -14.49 -6.10 10.14
CA SER A 35 -13.74 -6.94 11.08
C SER A 35 -12.23 -6.83 10.86
N LYS A 36 -11.77 -6.81 9.60
CA LYS A 36 -10.35 -6.61 9.27
C LYS A 36 -9.88 -5.19 9.60
N LYS A 37 -10.73 -4.16 9.47
CA LYS A 37 -10.42 -2.79 9.93
C LYS A 37 -10.19 -2.75 11.44
N LYS A 38 -11.10 -3.34 12.23
CA LYS A 38 -10.96 -3.45 13.69
C LYS A 38 -9.70 -4.24 14.09
N SER A 39 -9.48 -5.40 13.46
CA SER A 39 -8.30 -6.24 13.72
C SER A 39 -6.98 -5.50 13.44
N ARG A 40 -6.86 -4.75 12.33
CA ARG A 40 -5.68 -3.92 12.05
C ARG A 40 -5.48 -2.83 13.10
N ARG A 41 -6.55 -2.18 13.58
CA ARG A 41 -6.47 -1.14 14.62
C ARG A 41 -5.93 -1.70 15.94
N VAL A 42 -6.49 -2.82 16.41
CA VAL A 42 -6.05 -3.48 17.65
C VAL A 42 -4.58 -3.92 17.53
N LYS A 43 -4.19 -4.54 16.40
CA LYS A 43 -2.79 -4.93 16.18
C LYS A 43 -1.82 -3.75 16.16
N ARG A 44 -2.21 -2.62 15.56
CA ARG A 44 -1.39 -1.40 15.58
C ARG A 44 -1.26 -0.82 17.00
N ALA A 45 -2.33 -0.81 17.78
CA ALA A 45 -2.29 -0.37 19.18
C ALA A 45 -1.38 -1.27 20.04
N ALA A 46 -1.48 -2.59 19.87
CA ALA A 46 -0.61 -3.55 20.54
C ALA A 46 0.87 -3.36 20.14
N LYS A 47 1.17 -3.15 18.85
CA LYS A 47 2.51 -2.81 18.37
C LYS A 47 3.03 -1.51 19.00
N ALA A 48 2.17 -0.50 19.13
CA ALA A 48 2.53 0.79 19.71
C ALA A 48 2.90 0.65 21.20
N ALA A 49 2.09 -0.10 21.96
CA ALA A 49 2.36 -0.38 23.36
C ALA A 49 3.68 -1.14 23.57
N ALA A 50 4.01 -2.07 22.67
CA ALA A 50 5.26 -2.84 22.75
C ALA A 50 6.53 -2.05 22.40
N ILE A 51 6.43 -1.00 21.58
CA ILE A 51 7.56 -0.18 21.12
C ILE A 51 7.73 1.09 21.98
N ALA A 52 6.70 1.48 22.75
CA ALA A 52 6.74 2.66 23.61
C ALA A 52 8.01 2.67 24.48
N PRO A 53 8.74 3.79 24.56
CA PRO A 53 8.37 5.15 24.14
C PRO A 53 8.71 5.54 22.69
N ALA A 54 9.30 4.64 21.90
CA ALA A 54 9.76 4.97 20.56
C ALA A 54 8.59 5.14 19.55
N PRO A 55 8.79 5.93 18.47
CA PRO A 55 7.80 6.09 17.43
C PRO A 55 7.55 4.77 16.66
N LEU A 56 6.33 4.61 16.14
CA LEU A 56 5.90 3.42 15.40
C LEU A 56 6.54 3.27 14.00
N ASP A 57 6.79 4.40 13.36
CA ASP A 57 7.23 4.53 11.98
C ASP A 57 8.61 5.21 11.95
N LYS A 58 9.47 4.74 11.04
CA LYS A 58 10.79 5.32 10.82
C LYS A 58 10.69 6.64 10.08
N LEU A 59 11.65 7.53 10.28
CA LEU A 59 11.79 8.74 9.47
C LEU A 59 12.13 8.38 8.01
N ARG A 60 11.46 9.01 7.05
CA ARG A 60 11.64 8.77 5.61
C ARG A 60 11.89 10.08 4.88
N PRO A 61 12.78 10.11 3.86
CA PRO A 61 13.08 11.34 3.12
C PRO A 61 11.93 11.75 2.19
N ALA A 62 11.91 13.03 1.84
CA ALA A 62 11.04 13.57 0.81
C ALA A 62 11.67 13.35 -0.58
N VAL A 63 10.96 12.70 -1.50
CA VAL A 63 11.45 12.38 -2.85
C VAL A 63 10.39 12.73 -3.89
N HIS A 64 10.81 13.24 -5.06
CA HIS A 64 9.93 13.48 -6.19
C HIS A 64 9.44 12.17 -6.83
N CYS A 65 8.23 12.20 -7.41
CA CYS A 65 7.71 11.06 -8.17
C CYS A 65 8.42 10.97 -9.56
N PRO A 66 8.54 9.75 -10.13
CA PRO A 66 9.49 9.50 -11.22
C PRO A 66 9.07 10.04 -12.60
N THR A 67 7.78 10.05 -12.95
CA THR A 67 7.35 10.40 -14.31
C THR A 67 7.10 11.90 -14.47
N GLN A 68 7.23 12.44 -15.69
CA GLN A 68 6.98 13.86 -15.99
C GLN A 68 5.61 14.32 -15.48
N ARG A 69 4.57 13.49 -15.62
CA ARG A 69 3.22 13.78 -15.10
C ARG A 69 3.17 14.06 -13.59
N TYR A 70 4.09 13.50 -12.82
CA TYR A 70 4.10 13.58 -11.35
C TYR A 70 5.36 14.24 -10.79
N ASN A 71 6.23 14.82 -11.62
CA ASN A 71 7.49 15.40 -11.17
C ASN A 71 7.30 16.54 -10.14
N THR A 72 6.19 17.26 -10.18
CA THR A 72 5.83 18.30 -9.21
C THR A 72 5.41 17.74 -7.85
N LYS A 73 5.09 16.44 -7.76
CA LYS A 73 4.60 15.81 -6.53
C LYS A 73 5.75 15.20 -5.73
N VAL A 74 5.80 15.54 -4.45
CA VAL A 74 6.70 14.96 -3.45
C VAL A 74 5.98 13.85 -2.68
N ARG A 75 6.71 12.78 -2.34
CA ARG A 75 6.23 11.67 -1.51
C ARG A 75 7.32 11.19 -0.57
N LEU A 76 6.94 10.37 0.41
CA LEU A 76 7.92 9.68 1.25
C LEU A 76 8.69 8.63 0.43
N GLY A 77 10.02 8.70 0.54
CA GLY A 77 10.97 7.73 -0.02
C GLY A 77 11.10 6.48 0.85
N ARG A 78 12.06 5.61 0.51
CA ARG A 78 12.31 4.38 1.27
C ARG A 78 13.14 4.64 2.53
N GLY A 79 14.23 5.40 2.38
CA GLY A 79 15.21 5.77 3.41
C GLY A 79 16.23 6.75 2.84
N PHE A 80 16.99 7.41 3.71
CA PHE A 80 17.96 8.44 3.36
C PHE A 80 19.17 7.86 2.59
N SER A 81 19.75 8.69 1.73
CA SER A 81 21.00 8.42 1.03
C SER A 81 22.21 8.64 1.93
N LEU A 82 23.36 8.05 1.58
CA LEU A 82 24.61 8.24 2.33
C LEU A 82 25.08 9.70 2.32
N GLY A 83 24.80 10.43 1.24
CA GLY A 83 25.12 11.86 1.14
C GLY A 83 24.32 12.70 2.13
N GLU A 84 23.01 12.45 2.24
CA GLU A 84 22.14 13.12 3.22
C GLU A 84 22.54 12.80 4.66
N LEU A 85 22.87 11.55 4.95
CA LEU A 85 23.31 11.14 6.30
C LEU A 85 24.67 11.76 6.67
N LYS A 86 25.60 11.81 5.71
CA LYS A 86 26.89 12.49 5.90
C LYS A 86 26.70 13.99 6.14
N ALA A 87 25.79 14.64 5.40
CA ALA A 87 25.45 16.05 5.62
C ALA A 87 24.82 16.29 7.00
N ALA A 88 24.06 15.32 7.52
CA ALA A 88 23.52 15.34 8.88
C ALA A 88 24.54 14.95 9.97
N GLY A 89 25.77 14.56 9.61
CA GLY A 89 26.81 14.19 10.57
C GLY A 89 26.62 12.82 11.23
N ILE A 90 25.82 11.93 10.65
CA ILE A 90 25.47 10.64 11.25
C ILE A 90 25.97 9.48 10.37
N THR A 91 26.52 8.44 10.99
CA THR A 91 26.89 7.21 10.28
C THR A 91 25.66 6.37 9.94
N ALA A 92 25.69 5.67 8.80
CA ALA A 92 24.54 4.87 8.35
C ALA A 92 24.13 3.77 9.35
N ALA A 93 25.09 3.20 10.08
CA ALA A 93 24.82 2.20 11.11
C ALA A 93 24.08 2.81 12.32
N TYR A 94 24.52 3.99 12.79
CA TYR A 94 23.89 4.68 13.91
C TYR A 94 22.49 5.24 13.52
N ALA A 95 22.32 5.71 12.29
CA ALA A 95 21.02 6.20 11.82
C ALA A 95 19.90 5.14 11.90
N GLN A 96 20.22 3.85 11.77
CA GLN A 96 19.24 2.77 11.82
C GLN A 96 18.76 2.43 13.25
N THR A 97 19.52 2.81 14.27
CA THR A 97 19.22 2.50 15.67
C THR A 97 18.42 3.62 16.36
N VAL A 98 18.61 4.86 15.92
CA VAL A 98 17.95 6.05 16.49
C VAL A 98 16.59 6.34 15.83
N GLY A 99 16.22 5.60 14.79
CA GLY A 99 14.98 5.80 14.01
C GLY A 99 14.30 4.53 13.51
#